data_AF-A0A527MU46-F1
#
_entry.id   AF-A0A527MU46-F1
#
_cell.length_a   1.000
_cell.length_b   1.000
_cell.length_c   1.000
_cell.angle_alpha   90.00
_cell.angle_beta   90.00
_cell.angle_gamma   90.00
#
_symmetry.space_group_name_H-M   'P 1'
#
loop_
_entity.id
_entity.type
_entity.pdbx_description
1 polymer ?
#
loop_
_entity_poly.entity_id
_entity_poly.type
_entity_poly.pdbx_seq_one_letter_code
_entity_poly.pdbx_strand_id
1 'polypeptide(L)'
;MMAEVIQSHPGRTAAGDQGDVRTMFGFGEQEQVHSVERLKRCDGQPIMLDRLFLPCHLLPELDQLELRTTWFADLLISHGIHLARARKIV
;
A
#
# COMPACT_ATOMS: atom_id res chain seq x y z
N MET A 1 1.38 15.72 -10.86
CA MET A 1 0.66 15.18 -9.69
C MET A 1 1.68 14.98 -8.58
N MET A 2 1.48 15.57 -7.40
CA MET A 2 2.36 15.35 -6.25
C MET A 2 1.60 14.56 -5.17
N ALA A 3 2.23 13.53 -4.63
CA ALA A 3 1.67 12.71 -3.56
C ALA A 3 2.40 13.00 -2.26
N GLU A 4 1.65 13.24 -1.20
CA GLU A 4 2.17 13.38 0.15
C GLU A 4 1.92 12.06 0.88
N VAL A 5 2.98 11.40 1.37
CA VAL A 5 2.83 10.22 2.23
C VAL A 5 2.38 10.73 3.60
N ILE A 6 1.20 10.32 4.03
CA ILE A 6 0.66 10.73 5.33
C ILE A 6 1.29 9.85 6.41
N GLN A 7 1.27 8.52 6.25
CA GLN A 7 1.81 7.57 7.22
C GLN A 7 2.24 6.25 6.55
N SER A 8 3.37 5.70 7.00
CA SER A 8 3.80 4.32 6.76
C SER A 8 3.95 3.62 8.12
N HIS A 9 3.20 2.54 8.35
CA HIS A 9 3.30 1.77 9.58
C HIS A 9 3.81 0.36 9.28
N PRO A 10 4.99 -0.03 9.79
CA PRO A 10 5.44 -1.42 9.73
C PRO A 10 4.67 -2.28 10.73
N GLY A 11 4.46 -3.55 10.39
CA GLY A 11 4.28 -4.62 11.39
C GLY A 11 3.04 -4.54 12.27
N ARG A 12 1.88 -4.05 11.77
CA ARG A 12 0.62 -4.23 12.50
C ARG A 12 0.09 -5.64 12.24
N THR A 13 0.01 -6.47 13.29
CA THR A 13 -0.99 -7.54 13.33
C THR A 13 -2.37 -6.89 13.28
N ALA A 14 -3.26 -7.47 12.48
CA ALA A 14 -4.56 -6.91 12.13
C ALA A 14 -5.60 -6.88 13.27
N ALA A 15 -5.26 -6.23 14.38
CA ALA A 15 -6.06 -6.25 15.61
C ALA A 15 -6.81 -4.95 15.89
N GLY A 16 -6.69 -3.91 15.07
CA GLY A 16 -7.48 -2.68 15.20
C GLY A 16 -7.97 -2.21 13.84
N ASP A 17 -9.27 -2.39 13.58
CA ASP A 17 -9.99 -1.97 12.36
C ASP A 17 -9.71 -2.78 11.08
N GLN A 18 -8.94 -3.88 11.15
CA GLN A 18 -8.39 -4.60 9.98
C GLN A 18 -9.04 -5.96 9.64
N GLY A 19 -10.11 -6.37 10.34
CA GLY A 19 -10.80 -7.63 10.04
C GLY A 19 -11.29 -7.69 8.59
N ASP A 20 -11.73 -6.56 8.05
CA ASP A 20 -12.29 -6.44 6.69
C ASP A 20 -11.21 -6.53 5.59
N VAL A 21 -10.04 -5.91 5.81
CA VAL A 21 -8.94 -5.89 4.82
C VAL A 21 -8.39 -7.31 4.58
N ARG A 22 -8.23 -8.09 5.65
CA ARG A 22 -7.72 -9.46 5.52
C ARG A 22 -8.68 -10.35 4.75
N THR A 23 -9.97 -10.28 5.06
CA THR A 23 -11.00 -11.03 4.34
C THR A 23 -11.11 -10.55 2.89
N MET A 24 -11.02 -9.25 2.64
CA MET A 24 -11.13 -8.68 1.30
C MET A 24 -9.96 -9.05 0.38
N PHE A 25 -8.74 -9.12 0.91
CA PHE A 25 -7.53 -9.44 0.13
C PHE A 25 -7.03 -10.88 0.29
N GLY A 26 -7.65 -11.68 1.16
CA GLY A 26 -7.29 -13.08 1.38
C GLY A 26 -5.98 -13.27 2.14
N PHE A 27 -5.61 -12.34 3.03
CA PHE A 27 -4.36 -12.44 3.80
C PHE A 27 -4.46 -13.47 4.92
N GLY A 28 -3.36 -14.18 5.16
CA GLY A 28 -3.28 -15.19 6.23
C GLY A 28 -3.39 -14.60 7.64
N GLU A 29 -3.84 -15.39 8.61
CA GLU A 29 -4.03 -14.93 10.00
C GLU A 29 -2.73 -14.41 10.66
N GLN A 30 -1.59 -14.95 10.26
CA GLN A 30 -0.27 -14.54 10.76
C GLN A 30 0.50 -13.68 9.75
N GLU A 31 -0.13 -13.33 8.63
CA GLU A 31 0.53 -12.57 7.57
C GLU A 31 0.72 -11.11 7.99
N GLN A 32 1.98 -10.66 7.92
CA GLN A 32 2.35 -9.27 8.12
C GLN A 32 2.11 -8.49 6.82
N VAL A 33 1.52 -7.30 6.95
CA VAL A 33 1.08 -6.49 5.82
C VAL A 33 1.57 -5.06 6.02
N HIS A 34 2.24 -4.49 5.02
CA HIS A 34 2.50 -3.06 4.95
C HIS A 34 1.20 -2.32 4.67
N SER A 35 0.96 -1.25 5.42
CA SER A 35 -0.13 -0.30 5.17
C SER A 35 0.48 1.05 4.83
N VAL A 36 0.28 1.49 3.59
CA VAL A 36 0.76 2.80 3.12
C VAL A 36 -0.42 3.69 2.74
N GLU A 37 -0.44 4.90 3.31
CA GLU A 37 -1.44 5.92 3.00
C GLU A 37 -0.80 7.14 2.32
N ARG A 38 -1.34 7.55 1.18
CA ARG A 38 -0.88 8.72 0.41
C ARG A 38 -2.04 9.64 0.06
N LEU A 39 -1.89 10.93 0.32
CA LEU A 39 -2.80 11.95 -0.17
C LEU A 39 -2.27 12.54 -1.46
N LYS A 40 -2.97 12.30 -2.57
CA LYS A 40 -2.63 12.88 -3.86
C LYS A 40 -3.26 14.26 -3.98
N ARG A 41 -2.46 15.22 -4.46
CA ARG A 41 -2.88 16.60 -4.67
C ARG A 41 -2.74 17.01 -6.14
N CYS A 42 -3.65 17.86 -6.59
CA CYS A 42 -3.57 18.60 -7.85
C CYS A 42 -3.70 20.09 -7.51
N ASP A 43 -2.73 20.90 -7.93
CA ASP A 43 -2.70 22.34 -7.65
C ASP A 43 -2.88 22.68 -6.16
N GLY A 44 -2.21 21.90 -5.30
CA GLY A 44 -2.28 22.02 -3.83
C GLY A 44 -3.53 21.43 -3.19
N GLN A 45 -4.59 21.17 -3.97
CA GLN A 45 -5.86 20.64 -3.48
C GLN A 45 -5.83 19.10 -3.37
N PRO A 46 -6.34 18.53 -2.27
CA PRO A 46 -6.45 17.08 -2.13
C PRO A 46 -7.49 16.53 -3.11
N ILE A 47 -7.14 15.48 -3.85
CA ILE A 47 -8.02 14.85 -4.83
C ILE A 47 -8.30 13.38 -4.55
N MET A 48 -7.42 12.69 -3.82
CA MET A 48 -7.57 11.27 -3.53
C MET A 48 -6.74 10.85 -2.32
N LEU A 49 -7.35 10.09 -1.42
CA LEU A 49 -6.62 9.28 -0.45
C LEU A 49 -6.39 7.89 -1.06
N ASP A 50 -5.13 7.53 -1.25
CA ASP A 50 -4.69 6.25 -1.78
C ASP A 50 -4.18 5.38 -0.63
N ARG A 51 -4.70 4.16 -0.53
CA ARG A 51 -4.36 3.19 0.52
C ARG A 51 -3.89 1.91 -0.13
N LEU A 52 -2.65 1.53 0.15
CA LEU A 52 -2.05 0.28 -0.30
C LEU A 52 -1.87 -0.67 0.88
N PHE A 53 -2.30 -1.91 0.67
CA PHE A 53 -2.03 -3.04 1.56
C PHE A 53 -1.23 -4.08 0.78
N LEU A 54 -0.04 -4.44 1.28
CA LEU A 54 0.85 -5.39 0.62
C LEU A 54 1.48 -6.35 1.64
N PRO A 55 1.50 -7.67 1.41
CA PRO A 55 2.25 -8.59 2.25
C PRO A 55 3.72 -8.19 2.40
N CYS A 56 4.22 -8.18 3.63
CA CYS A 56 5.59 -7.76 3.92
C CYS A 56 6.66 -8.63 3.25
N HIS A 57 6.36 -9.90 3.02
CA HIS A 57 7.30 -10.81 2.38
C HIS A 57 7.53 -10.51 0.89
N LEU A 58 6.66 -9.72 0.25
CA LEU A 58 6.82 -9.35 -1.17
C LEU A 58 7.77 -8.17 -1.37
N LEU A 59 7.86 -7.26 -0.41
CA LEU A 59 8.76 -6.09 -0.43
C LEU A 59 9.25 -5.79 1.00
N PRO A 60 10.12 -6.63 1.59
CA PRO A 60 10.58 -6.47 2.97
C PRO A 60 11.32 -5.14 3.25
N GLU A 61 11.89 -4.52 2.22
CA GLU A 61 12.59 -3.24 2.26
C GLU A 61 11.66 -2.03 2.12
N LEU A 62 10.34 -2.22 1.97
CA LEU A 62 9.42 -1.14 1.65
C LEU A 62 9.46 0.01 2.66
N ASP A 63 9.66 -0.31 3.94
CA ASP A 63 9.73 0.67 5.03
C ASP A 63 11.01 1.52 5.02
N GLN A 64 12.02 1.10 4.24
CA GLN A 64 13.30 1.79 4.09
C GLN A 64 13.33 2.69 2.85
N LEU A 65 12.31 2.59 1.98
CA LEU A 65 12.23 3.34 0.74
C LEU A 65 11.54 4.69 0.96
N GLU A 66 12.02 5.71 0.24
CA GLU A 66 11.27 6.97 0.18
C GLU A 66 10.08 6.83 -0.78
N LEU A 67 8.88 6.80 -0.22
CA LEU A 67 7.63 6.50 -0.92
C LEU A 67 6.94 7.76 -1.46
N ARG A 68 7.39 8.97 -1.10
CA ARG A 68 6.74 10.23 -1.54
C ARG A 68 6.67 10.38 -3.05
N THR A 69 7.73 10.01 -3.75
CA THR A 69 7.87 10.21 -5.21
C THR A 69 7.80 8.89 -5.99
N THR A 70 7.95 7.77 -5.32
CA THR A 70 8.03 6.44 -5.94
C THR A 70 6.65 5.97 -6.39
N TRP A 71 6.51 5.65 -7.68
CA TRP A 71 5.32 5.00 -8.21
C TRP A 71 5.31 3.53 -7.79
N PHE A 72 4.27 3.08 -7.07
CA PHE A 72 4.21 1.72 -6.54
C PHE A 72 4.25 0.63 -7.63
N ALA A 73 3.65 0.88 -8.79
CA ALA A 73 3.69 -0.06 -9.89
C ALA A 73 5.13 -0.30 -10.37
N ASP A 74 5.93 0.77 -10.50
CA ASP A 74 7.32 0.67 -10.92
C ASP A 74 8.16 -0.08 -9.88
N LEU A 75 7.89 0.17 -8.60
CA LEU A 75 8.54 -0.55 -7.51
C LEU A 75 8.23 -2.05 -7.54
N LEU A 76 6.99 -2.44 -7.79
CA LEU A 76 6.63 -3.86 -7.90
C LEU A 76 7.33 -4.50 -9.10
N ILE A 77 7.36 -3.82 -10.25
CA ILE A 77 8.02 -4.31 -11.47
C ILE A 77 9.52 -4.50 -11.25
N SER A 78 10.19 -3.59 -10.52
CA SER A 78 11.63 -3.74 -10.23
C SER A 78 11.96 -4.96 -9.38
N HIS A 79 10.96 -5.53 -8.68
CA HIS A 79 11.08 -6.76 -7.90
C HIS A 79 10.49 -7.98 -8.63
N GLY A 80 10.21 -7.86 -9.94
CA GLY A 80 9.64 -8.94 -10.76
C GLY A 80 8.17 -9.25 -10.45
N ILE A 81 7.47 -8.36 -9.73
CA ILE A 81 6.07 -8.51 -9.39
C ILE A 81 5.24 -7.78 -10.45
N HIS A 82 4.47 -8.55 -11.22
CA HIS A 82 3.62 -8.01 -12.28
C HIS A 82 2.14 -8.18 -11.91
N LEU A 83 1.38 -7.09 -12.05
CA LEU A 83 -0.08 -7.13 -11.92
C LEU A 83 -0.69 -7.89 -13.10
N ALA A 84 -1.07 -9.15 -12.87
CA ALA A 84 -1.72 -9.98 -13.89
C ALA A 84 -3.21 -9.64 -14.06
N ARG A 85 -3.88 -9.26 -12.97
CA ARG A 85 -5.33 -8.99 -12.92
C ARG A 85 -5.64 -7.94 -11.86
N ALA A 86 -6.73 -7.19 -12.05
CA ALA A 86 -7.26 -6.27 -11.07
C ALA A 86 -8.79 -6.32 -11.08
N ARG A 87 -9.41 -6.13 -9.92
CA ARG A 87 -10.86 -5.96 -9.75
C ARG A 87 -11.12 -4.59 -9.15
N LYS A 88 -11.99 -3.81 -9.79
CA LYS A 88 -12.50 -2.55 -9.26
C LYS A 88 -13.87 -2.80 -8.61
N ILE A 89 -14.03 -2.32 -7.39
CA ILE A 89 -15.32 -2.26 -6.70
C ILE A 89 -15.67 -0.76 -6.62
N VAL A 90 -16.86 -0.40 -7.09
CA VAL A 90 -17.37 0.98 -7.16
C VAL A 90 -18.65 1.05 -6.34
#